data_AF-A0A969D105-F1
#
_entry.id   AF-A0A969D105-F1
#
_cell.length_a   1.000
_cell.length_b   1.000
_cell.length_c   1.000
_cell.angle_alpha   90.00
_cell.angle_beta   90.00
_cell.angle_gamma   90.00
#
_symmetry.space_group_name_H-M   'P 1'
#
loop_
_entity.id
_entity.type
_entity.pdbx_description
1 polymer ?
#
loop_
_entity_poly.entity_id
_entity_poly.type
_entity_poly.pdbx_seq_one_letter_code
_entity_poly.pdbx_strand_id
1 'polypeptide(L)' 'MENQEEKITGLTPREIVRELDKYIIGQHDAKRNVAIALRNRWRRMNASEDIRAEIV' A
#
# COMPACT_ATOMS: atom_id res chain seq x y z
N MET A 1 -0.43 -20.25 -10.08
CA MET A 1 -0.37 -19.94 -8.64
C MET A 1 -0.27 -18.43 -8.56
N GLU A 2 -1.29 -17.73 -8.03
CA GLU A 2 -1.21 -16.27 -7.91
C GLU A 2 -0.04 -15.89 -7.02
N ASN A 3 0.83 -15.02 -7.52
CA ASN A 3 2.03 -14.59 -6.81
C ASN A 3 1.59 -13.63 -5.67
N GLN A 4 1.99 -13.88 -4.42
CA GLN A 4 1.52 -13.07 -3.29
C GLN A 4 1.95 -11.59 -3.38
N GLU A 5 3.00 -11.28 -4.13
CA GLU A 5 3.43 -9.91 -4.43
C GLU A 5 2.42 -9.12 -5.27
N GLU A 6 1.78 -9.75 -6.26
CA GLU A 6 0.72 -9.10 -7.06
C GLU A 6 -0.51 -8.78 -6.23
N LYS A 7 -0.78 -9.61 -5.22
CA LYS A 7 -1.95 -9.42 -4.37
C LYS A 7 -1.86 -8.15 -3.55
N ILE A 8 -0.66 -7.70 -3.14
CA ILE A 8 -0.50 -6.47 -2.34
C ILE A 8 -0.55 -5.21 -3.21
N THR A 9 -0.03 -5.27 -4.44
CA THR A 9 0.03 -4.10 -5.34
C THR A 9 -1.34 -3.68 -5.86
N GLY A 10 -2.28 -4.62 -5.99
CA GLY A 10 -3.67 -4.34 -6.37
C GLY A 10 -4.52 -3.71 -5.26
N LEU A 11 -4.14 -3.83 -3.99
CA LEU A 11 -5.00 -3.41 -2.88
C LEU A 11 -5.00 -1.89 -2.68
N THR A 12 -6.17 -1.39 -2.29
CA THR A 12 -6.33 -0.05 -1.74
C THR A 12 -5.75 0.02 -0.33
N PRO A 13 -5.37 1.21 0.18
CA PRO A 13 -4.87 1.34 1.55
C PRO A 13 -5.82 0.76 2.61
N ARG A 14 -7.14 0.85 2.39
CA ARG A 14 -8.14 0.26 3.29
C ARG A 14 -8.09 -1.26 3.35
N GLU A 15 -7.86 -1.91 2.21
CA GLU A 15 -7.75 -3.37 2.15
C GLU A 15 -6.43 -3.85 2.75
N ILE A 16 -5.34 -3.10 2.55
CA ILE A 16 -4.06 -3.38 3.22
C ILE A 16 -4.23 -3.33 4.75
N VAL A 17 -4.89 -2.29 5.28
CA VAL A 17 -5.17 -2.20 6.73
C VAL A 17 -5.99 -3.40 7.21
N ARG A 18 -7.02 -3.80 6.45
CA ARG A 18 -7.85 -4.97 6.79
C ARG A 18 -7.06 -6.26 6.82
N GLU A 19 -6.08 -6.43 5.94
CA GLU A 19 -5.17 -7.58 5.97
C GLU A 19 -4.23 -7.53 7.17
N LEU A 20 -3.69 -6.34 7.50
CA LEU A 20 -2.85 -6.17 8.70
C LEU A 20 -3.62 -6.43 10.00
N ASP A 21 -4.92 -6.10 10.04
CA ASP A 21 -5.79 -6.37 11.20
C ASP A 21 -5.91 -7.86 11.54
N LYS A 22 -5.65 -8.77 10.58
CA LYS A 22 -5.67 -10.23 10.84
C LYS A 22 -4.48 -10.70 11.69
N TYR A 23 -3.38 -9.95 11.70
CA TYR A 23 -2.12 -10.36 12.32
C TYR A 23 -1.63 -9.40 13.41
N ILE A 24 -2.06 -8.14 13.36
CA ILE A 24 -1.64 -7.09 14.27
C ILE A 24 -2.88 -6.55 14.97
N ILE A 25 -2.89 -6.48 16.30
CA ILE A 25 -4.00 -5.92 17.07
C ILE A 25 -3.72 -4.44 17.37
N GLY A 26 -4.72 -3.57 17.19
CA GLY A 26 -4.59 -2.13 17.47
C GLY A 26 -3.76 -1.37 16.44
N GLN A 27 -3.06 -0.31 16.86
CA GLN A 27 -2.12 0.49 16.04
C GLN A 27 -2.71 1.01 14.72
N HIS A 28 -3.94 1.52 14.76
CA HIS A 28 -4.69 1.91 13.56
C HIS A 28 -3.93 2.94 12.70
N ASP A 29 -3.36 3.96 13.33
CA ASP A 29 -2.63 5.02 12.63
C ASP A 29 -1.35 4.49 11.96
N ALA A 30 -0.62 3.60 12.64
CA ALA A 30 0.57 2.98 12.07
C ALA A 30 0.23 2.14 10.84
N LYS A 31 -0.81 1.30 10.93
CA LYS A 31 -1.29 0.49 9.79
C LYS A 31 -1.71 1.36 8.62
N ARG A 32 -2.43 2.44 8.88
CA ARG A 32 -2.85 3.40 7.86
C ARG A 32 -1.65 4.05 7.17
N ASN A 33 -0.67 4.51 7.94
CA ASN A 33 0.53 5.15 7.40
C ASN A 33 1.33 4.19 6.53
N VAL A 34 1.53 2.95 6.99
CA VAL A 34 2.22 1.91 6.22
C VAL A 34 1.46 1.58 4.93
N ALA A 35 0.13 1.44 4.99
CA ALA A 35 -0.70 1.16 3.82
C ALA A 35 -0.65 2.27 2.76
N ILE A 36 -0.65 3.54 3.20
CA ILE A 36 -0.49 4.71 2.32
C ILE A 36 0.90 4.70 1.70
N ALA A 37 1.96 4.51 2.49
CA ALA A 37 3.34 4.47 2.00
C ALA A 37 3.57 3.38 0.94
N LEU A 38 3.03 2.17 1.18
CA LEU A 38 3.09 1.07 0.21
C LEU A 38 2.37 1.44 -1.10
N ARG A 39 1.17 2.03 -1.01
CA ARG A 39 0.41 2.47 -2.19
C ARG A 39 1.12 3.58 -2.95
N ASN A 40 1.72 4.54 -2.24
CA ASN A 40 2.46 5.64 -2.84
C ASN A 40 3.72 5.15 -3.55
N ARG A 41 4.43 4.16 -2.97
CA ARG A 41 5.54 3.49 -3.65
C ARG A 41 5.08 2.84 -4.95
N TRP A 42 3.98 2.09 -4.94
CA TRP A 42 3.43 1.49 -6.15
C TRP A 42 3.03 2.54 -7.20
N ARG A 43 2.34 3.61 -6.78
CA ARG A 43 1.97 4.72 -7.67
C ARG A 43 3.20 5.36 -8.29
N ARG A 44 4.27 5.59 -7.52
CA ARG A 44 5.53 6.16 -8.01
C ARG A 44 6.23 5.25 -9.03
N MET A 45 6.22 3.94 -8.82
CA MET A 45 6.81 2.99 -9.77
C MET A 45 6.05 2.95 -11.11
N ASN A 46 4.73 3.17 -11.09
CA ASN A 46 3.87 3.09 -12.26
C ASN A 46 3.52 4.46 -12.88
N ALA A 47 3.94 5.56 -12.26
CA ALA A 47 3.74 6.90 -12.79
C ALA A 47 4.80 7.24 -13.86
N SER A 48 4.38 8.09 -14.80
CA SER A 48 5.27 8.75 -15.75
C SER A 48 6.26 9.67 -15.03
N GLU A 49 7.43 9.85 -15.62
CA GLU A 49 8.60 10.45 -14.97
C GLU A 49 8.37 11.87 -14.45
N ASP A 50 7.52 12.63 -15.14
CA ASP A 50 7.06 13.98 -14.83
C ASP A 50 6.24 14.08 -13.54
N ILE A 51 5.44 13.06 -13.21
CA ILE A 51 4.53 13.11 -12.05
C ILE A 51 5.11 12.39 -10.82
N ARG A 52 6.19 11.61 -10.98
CA ARG A 52 6.80 10.81 -9.89
C ARG A 52 7.20 11.64 -8.67
N ALA A 53 7.64 12.88 -8.88
CA ALA A 53 8.07 13.79 -7.81
C ALA A 53 6.90 14.32 -6.97
N GLU A 54 5.69 14.37 -7.54
CA GLU A 54 4.49 14.91 -6.88
C GLU A 54 3.76 13.87 -6.00
N ILE A 55 4.14 12.60 -6.10
CA ILE A 55 3.55 11.52 -5.32
C ILE A 55 4.21 11.46 -3.94
N VAL A 56 3.47 11.86 -2.89
CA VAL A 56 3.88 11.81 -1.47
C VAL A 56 3.16 10.68 -0.77
#